data_AF-A0A932NA21-F1
#
_entry.id   AF-A0A932NA21-F1
#
_cell.length_a   1.000
_cell.length_b   1.000
_cell.length_c   1.000
_cell.angle_alpha   90.00
_cell.angle_beta   90.00
_cell.angle_gamma   90.00
#
_symmetry.space_group_name_H-M   'P 1'
#
loop_
_entity.id
_entity.type
_entity.pdbx_description
1 polymer ?
#
loop_
_entity_poly.entity_id
_entity_poly.type
_entity_poly.pdbx_seq_one_letter_code
_entity_poly.pdbx_strand_id
1 'polypeptide(L)'
;MQNAIVATLLSALLFPGSGHLMLKRKTMGWSLVVAAMIPTLYLLAALVQTLMRLYELLEKNLLPPEFTVMLGYVIDAPFGNNPLLVKLAFAAAIIIWLFAVIDSYRIGRAVDAQLKRPQ
;
A
#
# COMPACT_ATOMS: atom_id res chain seq x y z
N MET A 1 -13.06 22.58 5.01
CA MET A 1 -12.89 21.23 5.60
C MET A 1 -11.74 21.27 6.60
N GLN A 2 -11.73 20.43 7.63
CA GLN A 2 -10.61 20.35 8.59
C GLN A 2 -9.39 19.72 7.91
N ASN A 3 -8.20 20.31 8.07
CA ASN A 3 -6.97 19.80 7.45
C ASN A 3 -6.66 18.38 7.94
N ALA A 4 -6.97 18.08 9.21
CA ALA A 4 -6.86 16.74 9.77
C ALA A 4 -7.62 15.69 8.95
N ILE A 5 -8.88 15.96 8.60
CA ILE A 5 -9.72 15.01 7.88
C ILE A 5 -9.19 14.81 6.46
N VAL A 6 -8.90 15.90 5.74
CA VAL A 6 -8.41 15.83 4.36
C VAL A 6 -7.06 15.10 4.30
N ALA A 7 -6.13 15.41 5.19
CA ALA A 7 -4.82 14.75 5.22
C ALA A 7 -4.93 13.25 5.53
N THR A 8 -5.82 12.88 6.46
CA THR A 8 -6.07 11.47 6.81
C THR A 8 -6.64 10.71 5.62
N LEU A 9 -7.65 11.29 4.95
CA LEU A 9 -8.27 10.68 3.78
C LEU A 9 -7.28 10.52 2.62
N LEU A 10 -6.41 11.50 2.37
CA LEU A 10 -5.37 11.38 1.36
C LEU A 10 -4.42 10.22 1.69
N SER A 11 -3.88 10.18 2.91
CA SER A 11 -2.97 9.09 3.32
C SER A 11 -3.64 7.71 3.31
N ALA A 12 -4.93 7.65 3.61
CA ALA A 12 -5.68 6.40 3.66
C ALA A 12 -6.08 5.91 2.26
N LEU A 13 -6.60 6.79 1.41
CA LEU A 13 -7.26 6.39 0.15
C LEU A 13 -6.38 6.57 -1.08
N LEU A 14 -5.47 7.54 -1.09
CA LEU A 14 -4.63 7.82 -2.25
C LEU A 14 -3.30 7.06 -2.15
N PHE A 15 -2.47 7.42 -1.16
CA PHE A 15 -1.20 6.74 -0.91
C PHE A 15 -0.61 7.16 0.45
N PRO A 16 0.06 6.25 1.20
CA PRO A 16 0.78 6.60 2.43
C PRO A 16 1.69 7.82 2.24
N GLY A 17 1.53 8.84 3.09
CA GLY A 17 2.36 10.05 3.07
C GLY A 17 1.82 11.20 2.19
N SER A 18 0.77 10.97 1.40
CA SER A 18 0.14 12.05 0.60
C SER A 18 -0.50 13.14 1.46
N GLY A 19 -1.07 12.78 2.62
CA GLY A 19 -1.55 13.75 3.61
C GLY A 19 -0.45 14.66 4.15
N HIS A 20 0.76 14.13 4.38
CA HIS A 20 1.92 14.92 4.79
C HIS A 20 2.36 15.91 3.71
N LEU A 21 2.33 15.50 2.44
CA LEU A 21 2.64 16.37 1.30
C LEU A 21 1.64 17.53 1.21
N MET A 22 0.34 17.24 1.37
CA MET A 22 -0.71 18.27 1.43
C MET A 22 -0.47 19.26 2.58
N LEU A 23 -0.06 18.76 3.75
CA LEU A 23 0.28 19.58 4.93
C LEU A 23 1.65 20.28 4.83
N LYS A 24 2.28 20.31 3.66
CA LYS A 24 3.62 20.89 3.39
C LYS A 24 4.76 20.26 4.20
N ARG A 25 4.55 19.08 4.80
CA ARG A 25 5.59 18.28 5.49
C ARG A 25 6.31 17.40 4.47
N LYS A 26 7.00 18.03 3.51
CA LYS A 26 7.57 17.35 2.33
C LYS A 26 8.58 16.25 2.67
N THR A 27 9.49 16.50 3.62
CA THR A 27 10.52 15.53 4.01
C THR A 27 9.90 14.23 4.53
N MET A 28 8.94 14.35 5.45
CA MET A 28 8.21 13.21 6.01
C MET A 28 7.26 12.55 4.99
N GLY A 29 6.59 13.34 4.15
CA GLY A 29 5.72 12.80 3.11
C GLY A 29 6.50 11.96 2.11
N TRP A 30 7.62 12.47 1.59
CA TRP A 30 8.44 11.72 0.64
C TRP A 30 9.11 10.49 1.27
N SER A 31 9.55 10.55 2.53
CA SER A 31 10.11 9.37 3.19
C SER A 31 9.08 8.26 3.34
N LEU A 32 7.84 8.58 3.71
CA LEU A 32 6.74 7.62 3.81
C LEU A 32 6.33 7.07 2.44
N VAL A 33 6.27 7.93 1.41
CA VAL A 33 5.98 7.51 0.04
C VAL A 33 7.02 6.50 -0.44
N VAL A 34 8.31 6.81 -0.32
CA VAL A 34 9.39 5.90 -0.74
C VAL A 34 9.36 4.61 0.09
N ALA A 35 9.20 4.71 1.41
CA ALA A 35 9.14 3.55 2.29
C ALA A 35 7.97 2.62 1.96
N ALA A 36 6.80 3.15 1.61
CA ALA A 36 5.65 2.37 1.18
C ALA A 36 5.82 1.80 -0.24
N MET A 37 6.49 2.53 -1.13
CA MET A 37 6.69 2.13 -2.52
C MET A 37 7.47 0.82 -2.64
N ILE A 38 8.51 0.64 -1.83
CA ILE A 38 9.38 -0.55 -1.88
C ILE A 38 8.61 -1.87 -1.71
N PRO A 39 7.89 -2.12 -0.59
CA PRO A 39 7.14 -3.35 -0.42
C PRO A 39 5.98 -3.46 -1.41
N THR A 40 5.33 -2.35 -1.79
CA THR A 40 4.24 -2.37 -2.78
C THR A 40 4.73 -2.82 -4.16
N LEU A 41 5.86 -2.29 -4.65
CA LEU A 41 6.45 -2.71 -5.91
C LEU A 41 6.91 -4.17 -5.87
N TYR A 42 7.46 -4.62 -4.74
CA TYR A 42 7.82 -6.02 -4.54
C TYR A 42 6.59 -6.93 -4.63
N LEU A 43 5.48 -6.58 -3.96
CA LEU A 43 4.23 -7.33 -4.01
C LEU A 43 3.63 -7.36 -5.42
N LEU A 44 3.69 -6.24 -6.15
CA LEU A 44 3.25 -6.16 -7.54
C LEU A 44 4.09 -7.08 -8.44
N ALA A 45 5.42 -7.08 -8.27
CA ALA A 45 6.30 -7.97 -9.01
C ALA A 45 6.02 -9.44 -8.69
N ALA A 46 5.77 -9.78 -7.42
CA ALA A 46 5.39 -11.13 -7.01
C ALA A 46 4.06 -11.57 -7.64
N LEU A 47 3.06 -10.67 -7.71
CA LEU A 47 1.78 -10.94 -8.38
C LEU A 47 2.00 -11.23 -9.88
N VAL A 48 2.78 -10.40 -10.58
CA VAL A 48 3.08 -10.60 -12.00
C VAL A 48 3.75 -11.97 -12.24
N GLN A 49 4.70 -12.36 -11.37
CA GLN A 49 5.34 -13.68 -11.46
C GLN A 49 4.34 -14.83 -11.26
N THR A 50 3.41 -14.71 -10.31
CA THR A 50 2.33 -15.70 -10.13
C THR A 50 1.44 -15.80 -11.36
N LEU A 51 1.09 -14.67 -11.98
CA LEU A 51 0.27 -14.65 -13.20
C LEU A 51 1.00 -15.26 -14.41
N MET A 52 2.30 -15.01 -14.55
CA MET A 52 3.12 -15.64 -15.60
C MET A 52 3.15 -17.17 -15.45
N ARG A 53 3.31 -17.67 -14.21
CA ARG A 53 3.25 -19.13 -13.94
C ARG A 53 1.89 -19.73 -14.25
N LEU A 54 0.82 -19.02 -13.89
CA LEU A 54 -0.54 -19.44 -14.24
C LEU A 54 -0.69 -19.56 -15.76
N TYR A 55 -0.19 -18.58 -16.52
CA TYR A 55 -0.22 -18.61 -17.97
C TYR A 55 0.56 -19.80 -18.56
N GLU A 56 1.77 -20.08 -18.06
CA GLU A 56 2.55 -21.25 -18.49
C GLU A 56 1.82 -22.58 -18.21
N LEU A 57 1.08 -22.69 -17.10
CA LEU A 57 0.30 -23.89 -16.78
C LEU A 57 -0.90 -24.07 -17.71
N LEU A 58 -1.55 -22.97 -18.11
CA LEU A 58 -2.64 -22.99 -19.09
C LEU A 58 -2.13 -23.42 -20.47
N GLU A 59 -1.02 -22.86 -20.95
CA GLU A 59 -0.44 -23.22 -22.25
C GLU A 59 -0.06 -24.71 -22.33
N LYS A 60 0.42 -25.27 -21.22
CA LYS A 60 0.78 -26.69 -21.12
C LYS A 60 -0.43 -27.61 -20.90
N ASN A 61 -1.65 -27.07 -20.84
CA ASN A 61 -2.87 -27.78 -20.47
C ASN A 61 -2.77 -28.50 -19.11
N LEU A 62 -1.95 -27.96 -18.19
CA LEU A 62 -1.75 -28.49 -16.83
C LEU A 62 -2.73 -27.89 -15.81
N LEU A 63 -3.45 -26.84 -16.19
CA LEU A 63 -4.49 -26.20 -15.39
C LEU A 63 -5.75 -26.02 -16.25
N PRO A 64 -6.95 -26.38 -15.76
CA PRO A 64 -8.20 -26.06 -16.43
C PRO A 64 -8.36 -24.56 -16.65
N PRO A 65 -8.86 -24.09 -17.82
CA PRO A 65 -9.10 -22.67 -18.10
C PRO A 65 -10.32 -22.09 -17.37
N GLU A 66 -10.81 -22.78 -16.36
CA GLU A 66 -11.98 -22.41 -15.55
C GLU A 66 -11.60 -21.30 -14.58
N PHE A 67 -12.37 -20.21 -14.56
CA PHE A 67 -12.05 -19.02 -13.76
C PHE A 67 -11.89 -19.31 -12.26
N THR A 68 -12.75 -20.17 -11.70
CA THR A 68 -12.67 -20.56 -10.28
C THR A 68 -11.37 -21.28 -9.95
N VAL A 69 -10.88 -22.13 -10.87
CA VAL A 69 -9.62 -22.86 -10.71
C VAL A 69 -8.43 -21.92 -10.83
N MET A 70 -8.45 -20.99 -11.79
CA MET A 70 -7.44 -19.95 -11.94
C MET A 70 -7.36 -19.03 -10.72
N LEU A 71 -8.51 -18.60 -10.19
CA LEU A 71 -8.58 -17.82 -8.96
C LEU A 71 -8.02 -18.59 -7.76
N GLY A 72 -8.42 -19.87 -7.61
CA GLY A 72 -7.89 -20.75 -6.57
C GLY A 72 -6.37 -20.84 -6.66
N TYR A 73 -5.82 -21.05 -7.87
CA TYR A 73 -4.38 -21.04 -8.08
C TYR A 73 -3.74 -19.73 -7.64
N VAL A 74 -4.30 -18.56 -8.00
CA VAL A 74 -3.70 -17.27 -7.60
C VAL A 74 -3.76 -17.04 -6.09
N ILE A 75 -4.87 -17.41 -5.44
CA ILE A 75 -5.10 -17.20 -4.00
C ILE A 75 -4.28 -18.18 -3.16
N ASP A 76 -4.26 -19.45 -3.55
CA ASP A 76 -3.62 -20.53 -2.80
C ASP A 76 -2.15 -20.73 -3.19
N ALA A 77 -1.72 -20.23 -4.36
CA ALA A 77 -0.32 -20.30 -4.72
C ALA A 77 0.52 -19.56 -3.67
N PRO A 78 1.69 -20.11 -3.33
CA PRO A 78 2.72 -19.31 -2.68
C PRO A 78 2.99 -18.08 -3.57
N PHE A 79 2.47 -16.92 -3.18
CA PHE A 79 2.66 -15.68 -3.91
C PHE A 79 4.16 -15.42 -4.09
N GLY A 80 4.61 -15.28 -5.34
CA GLY A 80 6.03 -15.10 -5.68
C GLY A 80 6.93 -16.29 -5.33
N ASN A 81 8.25 -16.08 -5.44
CA ASN A 81 9.25 -17.14 -5.23
C ASN A 81 9.56 -17.40 -3.75
N ASN A 82 9.19 -16.48 -2.87
CA ASN A 82 9.53 -16.54 -1.44
C ASN A 82 8.31 -16.10 -0.59
N PRO A 83 7.52 -17.07 -0.10
CA PRO A 83 6.30 -16.79 0.67
C PRO A 83 6.55 -15.99 1.95
N LEU A 84 7.70 -16.19 2.60
CA LEU A 84 8.07 -15.45 3.80
C LEU A 84 8.30 -13.98 3.49
N LEU A 85 9.07 -13.68 2.43
CA LEU A 85 9.32 -12.30 2.01
C LEU A 85 8.03 -11.60 1.57
N VAL A 86 7.10 -12.29 0.90
CA VAL A 86 5.78 -11.71 0.58
C VAL A 86 4.99 -11.36 1.84
N LYS A 87 4.94 -12.26 2.82
CA LYS A 87 4.26 -11.99 4.10
C LYS A 87 4.87 -10.78 4.82
N LEU A 88 6.20 -10.71 4.86
CA LEU A 88 6.94 -9.59 5.46
C LEU A 88 6.71 -8.28 4.71
N ALA A 89 6.75 -8.29 3.37
CA ALA A 89 6.49 -7.11 2.56
C ALA A 89 5.04 -6.61 2.74
N PHE A 90 4.06 -7.51 2.78
CA PHE A 90 2.66 -7.17 3.05
C PHE A 90 2.50 -6.56 4.45
N ALA A 91 3.06 -7.20 5.48
CA ALA A 91 3.04 -6.65 6.83
C ALA A 91 3.69 -5.26 6.91
N ALA A 92 4.86 -5.09 6.28
CA ALA A 92 5.56 -3.80 6.23
C ALA A 92 4.73 -2.73 5.52
N ALA A 93 4.13 -3.04 4.37
CA ALA A 93 3.26 -2.12 3.64
C ALA A 93 2.07 -1.67 4.49
N ILE A 94 1.40 -2.59 5.17
CA ILE A 94 0.28 -2.28 6.06
C ILE A 94 0.71 -1.43 7.26
N ILE A 95 1.83 -1.77 7.90
CA ILE A 95 2.35 -1.01 9.06
C ILE A 95 2.70 0.43 8.64
N ILE A 96 3.42 0.60 7.52
CA ILE A 96 3.80 1.92 7.00
C ILE A 96 2.56 2.73 6.62
N TRP A 97 1.58 2.09 5.99
CA TRP A 97 0.32 2.74 5.61
C TRP A 97 -0.48 3.21 6.82
N LEU A 98 -0.73 2.33 7.80
CA LEU A 98 -1.44 2.70 9.03
C LEU A 98 -0.71 3.80 9.80
N PHE A 99 0.62 3.71 9.89
CA PHE A 99 1.44 4.75 10.50
C PHE A 99 1.24 6.09 9.79
N ALA A 100 1.30 6.12 8.45
CA ALA A 100 1.09 7.34 7.68
C ALA A 100 -0.31 7.93 7.87
N VAL A 101 -1.35 7.10 7.93
CA VAL A 101 -2.72 7.53 8.20
C VAL A 101 -2.82 8.20 9.57
N ILE A 102 -2.40 7.52 10.63
CA ILE A 102 -2.48 8.02 12.01
C ILE A 102 -1.65 9.29 12.17
N ASP A 103 -0.43 9.31 11.62
CA ASP A 103 0.46 10.44 11.77
C ASP A 103 -0.01 11.68 10.99
N SER A 104 -0.55 11.49 9.77
CA SER A 104 -1.13 12.59 9.00
C SER A 104 -2.34 13.24 9.71
N TYR A 105 -3.15 12.43 10.42
CA TYR A 105 -4.20 12.96 11.29
C TYR A 105 -3.64 13.81 12.43
N ARG A 106 -2.61 13.31 13.15
CA ARG A 106 -1.96 14.03 14.26
C ARG A 106 -1.39 15.37 13.82
N ILE A 107 -0.69 15.40 12.68
CA ILE A 107 -0.12 16.64 12.14
C ILE A 107 -1.24 17.58 11.68
N GLY A 108 -2.24 17.08 10.97
CA GLY A 108 -3.36 17.90 10.51
C GLY A 108 -4.16 18.50 11.67
N ARG A 109 -4.34 17.76 12.77
CA ARG A 109 -4.95 18.27 14.01
C ARG A 109 -4.13 19.40 14.63
N ALA A 110 -2.82 19.30 14.62
CA ALA A 110 -1.94 20.37 15.12
C ALA A 110 -2.05 21.64 14.25
N VAL A 111 -2.12 21.49 12.92
CA VAL A 111 -2.35 22.60 11.99
C VAL A 111 -3.70 23.27 12.24
N ASP A 112 -4.77 22.48 12.38
CA ASP A 112 -6.12 23.01 12.66
C ASP A 112 -6.18 23.74 14.02
N ALA A 113 -5.43 23.29 15.02
CA ALA A 113 -5.36 23.95 16.33
C ALA A 113 -4.62 25.29 16.27
N GLN A 114 -3.56 25.40 15.47
CA GLN A 114 -2.81 26.65 15.27
C GLN A 114 -3.65 27.72 14.58
N LEU A 115 -4.45 27.32 13.57
CA LEU A 115 -5.34 28.24 12.85
C LEU A 115 -6.45 28.84 13.72
N LYS A 116 -6.77 28.22 14.86
CA LYS A 116 -7.82 28.68 15.79
C LYS A 116 -7.31 29.63 16.87
N ARG A 117 -6.00 29.84 17.02
CA ARG A 117 -5.46 30.78 18.01
C ARG A 117 -5.52 32.21 17.46
N PRO A 118 -6.15 33.18 18.16
CA PRO A 118 -6.07 34.59 17.78
C PRO A 118 -4.60 35.05 17.85
N GLN A 119 -4.18 35.83 16.86
CA GLN A 119 -2.87 36.52 16.85
C GLN A 119 -2.88 37.70 17.80
#